data_AF-A0A1T5FBT1-F1
#
_entry.id   AF-A0A1T5FBT1-F1
#
_cell.length_a   1.000
_cell.length_b   1.000
_cell.length_c   1.000
_cell.angle_alpha   90.00
_cell.angle_beta   90.00
_cell.angle_gamma   90.00
#
_symmetry.space_group_name_H-M   'P 1'
#
loop_
_entity.id
_entity.type
_entity.pdbx_description
1 polymer ?
#
loop_
_entity_poly.entity_id
_entity_poly.type
_entity_poly.pdbx_seq_one_letter_code
_entity_poly.pdbx_strand_id
1 'polypeptide(L)'
;MSRYHHLKTILAAAAIMPLAISCSGDSQGDTIAAEDAGAAASEECGGLLGRADIAEAFGGLLTVKDTTVAAMGDEVAGCMLFLDEGANNRINFNIGDAEDFASRKDSQMRQTGGTHEAFDAGTEAHVFNGINVIALNEDGKSLSLGLSSAAIEEENLLTREQSTTGLKLLAQRIMSRL
;
A
#
# COMPACT_ATOMS: atom_id res chain seq x y z
N MET A 1 -2.85 52.46 43.39
CA MET A 1 -3.48 52.88 42.14
C MET A 1 -4.67 51.93 41.91
N SER A 2 -5.91 52.35 42.15
CA SER A 2 -6.83 52.95 41.14
C SER A 2 -6.86 52.13 39.85
N ARG A 3 -7.98 51.69 39.28
CA ARG A 3 -9.41 51.96 39.50
C ARG A 3 -10.18 51.19 38.39
N TYR A 4 -11.48 50.90 38.64
CA TYR A 4 -12.59 50.87 37.66
C TYR A 4 -12.76 49.65 36.70
N HIS A 5 -13.90 48.93 36.81
CA HIS A 5 -15.21 49.10 36.11
C HIS A 5 -15.24 48.33 34.78
N HIS A 6 -16.33 47.76 34.23
CA HIS A 6 -17.78 47.79 34.42
C HIS A 6 -18.32 46.52 33.68
N LEU A 7 -19.38 45.83 34.13
CA LEU A 7 -20.78 45.93 33.62
C LEU A 7 -20.88 45.85 32.07
N LYS A 8 -21.78 45.12 31.39
CA LYS A 8 -23.22 44.83 31.56
C LYS A 8 -23.60 43.86 30.40
N THR A 9 -24.38 42.78 30.60
CA THR A 9 -25.83 42.66 30.26
C THR A 9 -26.07 42.49 28.74
N ILE A 10 -26.89 41.58 28.21
CA ILE A 10 -28.36 41.43 28.24
C ILE A 10 -28.64 40.03 27.60
N LEU A 11 -29.36 39.09 28.24
CA LEU A 11 -30.78 38.69 27.98
C LEU A 11 -31.18 38.64 26.48
N ALA A 12 -32.06 37.79 25.97
CA ALA A 12 -32.76 36.59 26.42
C ALA A 12 -33.45 36.00 25.17
N ALA A 13 -33.72 34.70 25.22
CA ALA A 13 -34.87 33.97 24.67
C ALA A 13 -35.59 34.49 23.41
N ALA A 14 -35.70 33.60 22.42
CA ALA A 14 -37.01 33.23 21.86
C ALA A 14 -36.95 31.83 21.23
N ALA A 15 -37.63 30.89 21.87
CA ALA A 15 -37.99 29.61 21.28
C ALA A 15 -39.16 29.81 20.31
N ILE A 16 -39.08 29.27 19.10
CA ILE A 16 -40.25 28.92 18.29
C ILE A 16 -40.00 27.55 17.66
N MET A 17 -40.86 26.60 18.04
CA MET A 17 -40.96 25.23 17.51
C MET A 17 -41.66 25.21 16.13
N PRO A 18 -41.68 24.06 15.42
CA PRO A 18 -41.52 23.99 13.97
C PRO A 18 -42.84 24.11 13.19
N LEU A 19 -42.74 24.61 11.96
CA LEU A 19 -43.73 24.35 10.91
C LEU A 19 -43.12 23.41 9.87
N ALA A 20 -43.65 22.19 9.83
CA ALA A 20 -43.53 21.33 8.67
C ALA A 20 -44.37 21.94 7.53
N ILE A 21 -43.71 22.31 6.43
CA ILE A 21 -44.35 22.54 5.14
C ILE A 21 -43.76 21.51 4.18
N SER A 22 -44.61 20.56 3.80
CA SER A 22 -44.41 19.73 2.62
C SER A 22 -44.77 20.57 1.39
N CYS A 23 -43.81 20.81 0.51
CA CYS A 23 -44.05 21.19 -0.88
C CYS A 23 -42.95 20.56 -1.73
N SER A 24 -43.35 19.55 -2.51
CA SER A 24 -42.58 18.97 -3.59
C SER A 24 -42.17 20.06 -4.59
N GLY A 25 -40.88 20.13 -4.90
CA GLY A 25 -40.32 21.03 -5.89
C GLY A 25 -38.89 20.60 -6.22
N ASP A 26 -38.75 19.90 -7.35
CA ASP A 26 -37.49 19.63 -8.04
C ASP A 26 -36.65 20.90 -8.18
N SER A 27 -35.46 20.93 -7.59
CA SER A 27 -34.33 21.74 -8.06
C SER A 27 -33.04 21.28 -7.38
N GLN A 28 -32.10 20.94 -8.26
CA GLN A 28 -30.69 20.63 -8.02
C GLN A 28 -30.08 21.40 -6.87
N GLY A 29 -29.48 20.66 -5.94
CA GLY A 29 -28.62 21.15 -4.90
C GLY A 29 -27.68 20.03 -4.52
N ASP A 30 -26.57 19.92 -5.26
CA ASP A 30 -25.44 19.04 -4.98
C ASP A 30 -25.07 19.13 -3.50
N THR A 31 -25.39 18.08 -2.77
CA THR A 31 -24.85 17.87 -1.43
C THR A 31 -23.71 16.88 -1.59
N ILE A 32 -22.54 17.41 -1.94
CA ILE A 32 -21.26 16.70 -1.87
C ILE A 32 -21.05 16.33 -0.40
N ALA A 33 -21.30 15.06 -0.05
CA ALA A 33 -20.95 14.50 1.25
C ALA A 33 -20.96 12.97 1.21
N ALA A 34 -20.11 12.36 0.37
CA ALA A 34 -19.67 10.97 0.51
C ALA A 34 -18.48 10.62 -0.40
N GLU A 35 -17.49 11.51 -0.54
CA GLU A 35 -16.25 11.20 -1.27
C GLU A 35 -15.05 11.78 -0.53
N ASP A 36 -14.75 11.30 0.67
CA ASP A 36 -13.41 11.51 1.24
C ASP A 36 -13.02 10.47 2.31
N ALA A 37 -13.32 9.21 2.02
CA ALA A 37 -12.74 8.06 2.74
C ALA A 37 -12.17 6.99 1.79
N GLY A 38 -12.23 7.23 0.47
CA GLY A 38 -11.76 6.31 -0.57
C GLY A 38 -10.62 6.85 -1.44
N ALA A 39 -10.30 8.15 -1.38
CA ALA A 39 -9.29 8.75 -2.25
C ALA A 39 -7.86 8.65 -1.68
N ALA A 40 -7.70 8.72 -0.35
CA ALA A 40 -6.38 8.68 0.30
C ALA A 40 -5.72 7.29 0.29
N ALA A 41 -6.46 6.22 -0.04
CA ALA A 41 -5.93 4.87 -0.21
C ALA A 41 -5.58 4.54 -1.68
N SER A 42 -5.83 5.45 -2.63
CA SER A 42 -5.90 5.11 -4.06
C SER A 42 -4.64 5.35 -4.90
N GLU A 43 -3.51 5.81 -4.34
CA GLU A 43 -2.31 6.12 -5.15
C GLU A 43 -0.97 5.56 -4.63
N GLU A 44 -0.96 4.78 -3.54
CA GLU A 44 0.27 4.08 -3.14
C GLU A 44 0.62 3.04 -4.23
N CYS A 45 1.83 3.16 -4.78
CA CYS A 45 2.35 2.26 -5.80
C CYS A 45 1.45 2.07 -7.03
N GLY A 46 0.78 3.15 -7.45
CA GLY A 46 -0.08 3.15 -8.63
C GLY A 46 -1.35 2.33 -8.44
N GLY A 47 -1.78 2.15 -7.18
CA GLY A 47 -2.94 1.33 -6.82
C GLY A 47 -2.66 -0.18 -6.87
N LEU A 48 -1.43 -0.60 -7.19
CA LEU A 48 -1.08 -2.01 -7.30
C LEU A 48 -0.76 -2.64 -5.94
N LEU A 49 -0.29 -1.85 -4.98
CA LEU A 49 0.16 -2.32 -3.67
C LEU A 49 -0.04 -1.25 -2.61
N GLY A 50 -0.91 -1.53 -1.63
CA GLY A 50 -1.15 -0.64 -0.49
C GLY A 50 -0.80 -1.26 0.86
N ARG A 51 -0.81 -0.44 1.92
CA ARG A 51 -0.53 -0.91 3.30
C ARG A 51 -1.39 -2.08 3.74
N ALA A 52 -2.67 -2.10 3.35
CA ALA A 52 -3.61 -3.17 3.70
C ALA A 52 -3.20 -4.51 3.06
N ASP A 53 -2.71 -4.49 1.81
CA ASP A 53 -2.22 -5.70 1.15
C ASP A 53 -1.01 -6.27 1.91
N ILE A 54 -0.08 -5.41 2.35
CA ILE A 54 1.08 -5.83 3.16
C ILE A 54 0.62 -6.46 4.48
N ALA A 55 -0.20 -5.74 5.25
CA ALA A 55 -0.67 -6.22 6.54
C ALA A 55 -1.38 -7.57 6.39
N GLU A 56 -2.25 -7.73 5.39
CA GLU A 56 -2.96 -8.99 5.17
C GLU A 56 -2.02 -10.13 4.73
N ALA A 57 -1.14 -9.88 3.77
CA ALA A 57 -0.23 -10.91 3.25
C ALA A 57 0.73 -11.45 4.31
N PHE A 58 1.15 -10.61 5.26
CA PHE A 58 2.03 -11.01 6.35
C PHE A 58 1.28 -11.27 7.67
N GLY A 59 -0.06 -11.41 7.65
CA GLY A 59 -0.84 -11.76 8.84
C GLY A 59 -0.76 -10.74 9.98
N GLY A 60 -0.55 -9.46 9.64
CA GLY A 60 -0.42 -8.34 10.57
C GLY A 60 0.96 -8.21 11.21
N LEU A 61 1.94 -9.00 10.79
CA LEU A 61 3.31 -8.98 11.37
C LEU A 61 4.16 -7.81 10.87
N LEU A 62 3.80 -7.24 9.72
CA LEU A 62 4.48 -6.08 9.15
C LEU A 62 3.47 -4.96 8.91
N THR A 63 3.83 -3.73 9.29
CA THR A 63 3.07 -2.52 8.95
C THR A 63 3.93 -1.53 8.17
N VAL A 64 3.29 -0.81 7.24
CA VAL A 64 3.97 0.19 6.42
C VAL A 64 3.96 1.53 7.14
N LYS A 65 5.16 2.02 7.44
CA LYS A 65 5.42 3.35 7.99
C LYS A 65 5.25 4.43 6.94
N ASP A 66 6.01 4.29 5.86
CA ASP A 66 6.16 5.29 4.80
C ASP A 66 6.35 4.60 3.44
N THR A 67 6.02 5.31 2.36
CA THR A 67 6.14 4.80 0.99
C THR A 67 6.77 5.85 0.10
N THR A 68 7.84 5.47 -0.60
CA THR A 68 8.46 6.27 -1.65
C THR A 68 8.12 5.65 -3.00
N VAL A 69 7.50 6.42 -3.88
CA VAL A 69 7.09 5.98 -5.23
C VAL A 69 8.11 6.47 -6.26
N ALA A 70 8.54 5.57 -7.15
CA ALA A 70 9.28 5.89 -8.35
C ALA A 70 8.35 5.79 -9.56
N ALA A 71 8.08 6.93 -10.20
CA ALA A 71 7.25 7.01 -11.41
C ALA A 71 8.11 7.13 -12.68
N MET A 72 7.61 6.58 -13.78
CA MET A 72 8.14 6.77 -15.13
C MET A 72 7.03 7.32 -16.02
N GLY A 73 6.99 8.66 -16.14
CA GLY A 73 5.86 9.34 -16.78
C GLY A 73 4.61 9.23 -15.92
N ASP A 74 3.49 8.81 -16.52
CA ASP A 74 2.22 8.62 -15.82
C ASP A 74 2.09 7.22 -15.18
N GLU A 75 3.06 6.33 -15.39
CA GLU A 75 3.07 4.97 -14.83
C GLU A 75 4.01 4.85 -13.63
N VAL A 76 3.65 3.97 -12.68
CA VAL A 76 4.54 3.62 -11.57
C VAL A 76 5.54 2.56 -12.01
N ALA A 77 6.83 2.90 -11.95
CA ALA A 77 7.93 1.97 -12.23
C ALA A 77 8.34 1.17 -10.99
N GLY A 78 8.08 1.70 -9.80
CA GLY A 78 8.31 0.98 -8.56
C GLY A 78 8.00 1.77 -7.30
N CYS A 79 8.19 1.11 -6.17
CA CYS A 79 8.06 1.68 -4.84
C CYS A 79 9.09 1.11 -3.88
N MET A 80 9.36 1.88 -2.85
CA MET A 80 9.99 1.42 -1.63
C MET A 80 9.03 1.66 -0.48
N LEU A 81 8.58 0.59 0.18
CA LEU A 81 7.74 0.66 1.36
C LEU A 81 8.63 0.44 2.58
N PHE A 82 8.72 1.43 3.47
CA PHE A 82 9.44 1.33 4.74
C PHE A 82 8.52 0.73 5.80
N LEU A 83 9.04 -0.25 6.54
CA LEU A 83 8.29 -0.94 7.57
C LEU A 83 8.46 -0.24 8.93
N ASP A 84 7.42 -0.28 9.77
CA ASP A 84 7.52 0.20 11.15
C ASP A 84 8.43 -0.70 11.98
N GLU A 85 8.44 -2.00 11.67
CA GLU A 85 9.25 -2.99 12.35
C GLU A 85 10.69 -2.99 11.86
N GLY A 86 11.61 -2.76 12.80
CA GLY A 86 13.04 -2.93 12.56
C GLY A 86 13.78 -1.71 12.05
N ALA A 87 15.11 -1.84 11.96
CA ALA A 87 15.98 -0.74 11.58
C ALA A 87 16.17 -0.71 10.05
N ASN A 88 15.38 0.13 9.37
CA ASN A 88 15.42 0.31 7.91
C ASN A 88 14.96 -0.92 7.10
N ASN A 89 14.07 -1.74 7.66
CA ASN A 89 13.42 -2.77 6.86
C ASN A 89 12.50 -2.13 5.83
N ARG A 90 12.49 -2.75 4.66
CA ARG A 90 11.74 -2.27 3.52
C ARG A 90 11.32 -3.40 2.60
N ILE A 91 10.26 -3.14 1.85
CA ILE A 91 9.89 -3.90 0.67
C ILE A 91 10.16 -3.03 -0.55
N ASN A 92 11.00 -3.52 -1.46
CA ASN A 92 11.19 -2.94 -2.78
C ASN A 92 10.20 -3.60 -3.73
N PHE A 93 9.49 -2.78 -4.49
CA PHE A 93 8.53 -3.18 -5.51
C PHE A 93 8.95 -2.55 -6.83
N ASN A 94 9.03 -3.33 -7.90
CA ASN A 94 9.37 -2.82 -9.22
C ASN A 94 8.54 -3.50 -10.29
N ILE A 95 8.01 -2.70 -11.20
CA ILE A 95 7.40 -3.16 -12.43
C ILE A 95 8.44 -3.10 -13.54
N GLY A 96 8.27 -3.94 -14.55
CA GLY A 96 9.10 -3.96 -15.74
C GLY A 96 8.43 -4.72 -16.87
N ASP A 97 9.22 -5.12 -17.85
CA ASP A 97 8.80 -5.97 -18.95
C ASP A 97 9.46 -7.36 -18.92
N ALA A 98 9.32 -8.12 -20.00
CA ALA A 98 9.92 -9.45 -20.14
C ALA A 98 11.46 -9.43 -20.16
N GLU A 99 12.10 -8.37 -20.65
CA GLU A 99 13.56 -8.23 -20.63
C GLU A 99 14.05 -7.98 -19.20
N ASP A 100 13.38 -7.10 -18.47
CA ASP A 100 13.60 -6.89 -17.04
C ASP A 100 13.47 -8.19 -16.25
N PHE A 101 12.41 -8.98 -16.52
CA PHE A 101 12.22 -10.28 -15.89
C PHE A 101 13.39 -11.23 -16.15
N ALA A 102 13.79 -11.39 -17.42
CA ALA A 102 14.87 -12.28 -17.80
C ALA A 102 16.20 -11.87 -17.13
N SER A 103 16.49 -10.57 -17.13
CA SER A 103 17.68 -10.00 -16.47
C SER A 103 17.68 -10.23 -14.97
N ARG A 104 16.56 -9.95 -14.29
CA ARG A 104 16.41 -10.17 -12.83
C ARG A 104 16.51 -11.66 -12.48
N LYS A 105 15.89 -12.54 -13.28
CA LYS A 105 15.96 -13.99 -13.10
C LYS A 105 17.39 -14.51 -13.22
N ASP A 106 18.10 -14.16 -14.28
CA ASP A 106 19.49 -14.57 -14.47
C ASP A 106 20.39 -14.05 -13.34
N SER A 107 20.20 -12.79 -12.94
CA SER A 107 20.91 -12.19 -11.82
C SER A 107 20.66 -12.94 -10.51
N GLN A 108 19.40 -13.24 -10.18
CA GLN A 108 19.04 -13.98 -8.97
C GLN A 108 19.57 -15.42 -9.00
N MET A 109 19.49 -16.10 -10.15
CA MET A 109 20.01 -17.46 -10.32
C MET A 109 21.53 -17.53 -10.11
N ARG A 110 22.28 -16.52 -10.59
CA ARG A 110 23.73 -16.44 -10.38
C ARG A 110 24.11 -16.10 -8.94
N GLN A 111 23.28 -15.33 -8.25
CA GLN A 111 23.54 -14.87 -6.89
C GLN A 111 23.02 -15.83 -5.81
N THR A 112 22.02 -16.65 -6.13
CA THR A 112 21.36 -17.51 -5.15
C THR A 112 22.20 -18.76 -4.89
N GLY A 113 22.88 -18.77 -3.74
CA GLY A 113 23.41 -19.99 -3.12
C GLY A 113 22.41 -20.73 -2.23
N GLY A 114 21.16 -20.26 -2.15
CA GLY A 114 20.12 -20.75 -1.25
C GLY A 114 18.89 -21.32 -1.97
N THR A 115 17.70 -21.13 -1.40
CA THR A 115 16.47 -21.77 -1.90
C THR A 115 15.90 -21.03 -3.09
N HIS A 116 15.40 -21.80 -4.05
CA HIS A 116 14.69 -21.30 -5.22
C HIS A 116 13.46 -22.17 -5.45
N GLU A 117 12.31 -21.55 -5.66
CA GLU A 117 11.04 -22.24 -5.87
C GLU A 117 10.20 -21.50 -6.91
N ALA A 118 9.62 -22.24 -7.86
CA ALA A 118 8.61 -21.73 -8.77
C ALA A 118 7.22 -21.79 -8.11
N PHE A 119 6.35 -20.83 -8.42
CA PHE A 119 4.97 -20.80 -7.92
C PHE A 119 4.02 -20.19 -8.94
N ASP A 120 2.72 -20.35 -8.69
CA ASP A 120 1.67 -19.89 -9.60
C ASP A 120 1.38 -18.39 -9.38
N ALA A 121 1.86 -17.55 -10.29
CA ALA A 121 1.53 -16.14 -10.41
C ALA A 121 1.88 -15.64 -11.83
N GLY A 122 0.87 -15.48 -12.68
CA GLY A 122 1.07 -15.13 -14.10
C GLY A 122 1.55 -16.33 -14.94
N THR A 123 2.41 -16.07 -15.92
CA THR A 123 2.97 -17.11 -16.80
C THR A 123 4.22 -17.78 -16.22
N GLU A 124 5.02 -17.04 -15.45
CA GLU A 124 6.20 -17.56 -14.78
C GLU A 124 6.49 -16.75 -13.51
N ALA A 125 6.66 -17.41 -12.37
CA ALA A 125 7.05 -16.75 -11.12
C ALA A 125 7.98 -17.61 -10.25
N HIS A 126 8.87 -16.92 -9.54
CA HIS A 126 9.91 -17.53 -8.71
C HIS A 126 10.11 -16.76 -7.41
N VAL A 127 10.36 -17.50 -6.33
CA VAL A 127 10.84 -16.95 -5.06
C VAL A 127 12.25 -17.44 -4.78
N PHE A 128 13.11 -16.54 -4.31
CA PHE A 128 14.51 -16.79 -3.96
C PHE A 128 14.74 -16.45 -2.49
N ASN A 129 15.31 -17.41 -1.76
CA ASN A 129 15.68 -17.33 -0.33
C ASN A 129 14.52 -16.95 0.62
N GLY A 130 13.28 -16.97 0.12
CA GLY A 130 12.10 -16.49 0.84
C GLY A 130 12.02 -14.98 1.00
N ILE A 131 12.85 -14.19 0.30
CA ILE A 131 12.91 -12.72 0.44
C ILE A 131 12.79 -11.96 -0.87
N ASN A 132 13.02 -12.62 -2.02
CA ASN A 132 12.89 -11.98 -3.33
C ASN A 132 11.92 -12.78 -4.19
N VAL A 133 10.99 -12.09 -4.83
CA VAL A 133 10.06 -12.66 -5.81
C VAL A 133 10.22 -11.94 -7.13
N ILE A 134 10.17 -12.70 -8.22
CA ILE A 134 10.01 -12.16 -9.57
C ILE A 134 8.87 -12.90 -10.27
N ALA A 135 8.10 -12.19 -11.08
CA ALA A 135 6.99 -12.77 -11.85
C ALA A 135 6.82 -12.08 -13.20
N LEU A 136 6.20 -12.78 -14.15
CA LEU A 136 5.86 -12.34 -15.50
C LEU A 136 4.41 -12.74 -15.80
N ASN A 137 3.60 -11.87 -16.39
CA ASN A 137 2.24 -12.22 -16.88
C ASN A 137 2.23 -12.54 -18.38
N GLU A 138 1.04 -12.81 -18.91
CA GLU A 138 0.83 -13.13 -20.33
C GLU A 138 1.01 -11.92 -21.26
N ASP A 139 0.79 -10.71 -20.76
CA ASP A 139 0.99 -9.45 -21.48
C ASP A 139 2.45 -9.00 -21.52
N GLY A 140 3.36 -9.77 -20.92
CA GLY A 140 4.79 -9.48 -20.89
C GLY A 140 5.20 -8.41 -19.88
N LYS A 141 4.32 -8.05 -18.93
CA LYS A 141 4.65 -7.21 -17.77
C LYS A 141 5.27 -8.05 -16.68
N SER A 142 6.28 -7.50 -16.01
CA SER A 142 7.00 -8.16 -14.94
C SER A 142 6.93 -7.43 -13.61
N LEU A 143 7.08 -8.21 -12.55
CA LEU A 143 7.11 -7.77 -11.17
C LEU A 143 8.40 -8.24 -10.51
N SER A 144 8.96 -7.41 -9.64
CA SER A 144 9.93 -7.80 -8.63
C SER A 144 9.50 -7.28 -7.27
N LEU A 145 9.55 -8.14 -6.25
CA LEU A 145 9.37 -7.80 -4.84
C LEU A 145 10.61 -8.25 -4.08
N GLY A 146 11.15 -7.40 -3.20
CA GLY A 146 12.30 -7.73 -2.36
C GLY A 146 12.11 -7.23 -0.94
N LEU A 147 12.05 -8.15 0.03
CA LEU A 147 12.08 -7.86 1.46
C LEU A 147 13.54 -7.78 1.95
N SER A 148 13.86 -6.81 2.81
CA SER A 148 15.14 -6.77 3.52
C SER A 148 15.43 -8.10 4.24
N SER A 149 16.61 -8.70 4.02
CA SER A 149 17.02 -9.95 4.68
C SER A 149 17.10 -9.82 6.20
N ALA A 150 17.43 -8.62 6.71
CA ALA A 150 17.49 -8.30 8.14
C ALA A 150 16.18 -8.63 8.88
N ALA A 151 15.02 -8.49 8.23
CA ALA A 151 13.72 -8.84 8.80
C ALA A 151 13.61 -10.32 9.21
N ILE A 152 14.42 -11.20 8.63
CA ILE A 152 14.46 -12.64 8.94
C ILE A 152 15.73 -13.00 9.69
N GLU A 153 16.89 -12.56 9.18
CA GLU A 153 18.20 -13.09 9.59
C GLU A 153 18.76 -12.42 10.84
N GLU A 154 18.44 -11.14 11.05
CA GLU A 154 19.02 -10.33 12.11
C GLU A 154 17.99 -10.02 13.20
N GLU A 155 16.79 -9.62 12.79
CA GLU A 155 15.78 -9.08 13.68
C GLU A 155 14.66 -10.08 14.02
N ASN A 156 14.62 -11.22 13.32
CA ASN A 156 13.66 -12.31 13.54
C ASN A 156 12.19 -11.85 13.56
N LEU A 157 11.84 -10.86 12.74
CA LEU A 157 10.47 -10.36 12.60
C LEU A 157 9.56 -11.37 11.93
N LEU A 158 10.12 -12.10 10.95
CA LEU A 158 9.44 -13.15 10.21
C LEU A 158 10.28 -14.42 10.19
N THR A 159 9.62 -15.57 10.19
CA THR A 159 10.25 -16.81 9.74
C THR A 159 10.40 -16.79 8.21
N ARG A 160 11.32 -17.61 7.68
CA ARG A 160 11.46 -17.77 6.23
C ARG A 160 10.17 -18.24 5.55
N GLU A 161 9.39 -19.10 6.22
CA GLU A 161 8.10 -19.58 5.71
C GLU A 161 7.06 -18.45 5.65
N GLN A 162 6.98 -17.63 6.70
CA GLN A 162 6.08 -16.46 6.72
C GLN A 162 6.44 -15.46 5.62
N SER A 163 7.73 -15.16 5.45
CA SER A 163 8.19 -14.26 4.40
C SER A 163 7.90 -14.80 3.00
N THR A 164 8.18 -16.08 2.76
CA THR A 164 7.90 -16.75 1.47
C THR A 164 6.42 -16.71 1.16
N THR A 165 5.58 -17.02 2.13
CA THR A 165 4.11 -17.04 1.96
C THR A 165 3.58 -15.65 1.67
N GLY A 166 3.98 -14.65 2.47
CA GLY A 166 3.52 -13.27 2.28
C GLY A 166 3.95 -12.70 0.93
N LEU A 167 5.20 -12.90 0.52
CA LEU A 167 5.68 -12.41 -0.78
C LEU A 167 4.98 -13.08 -1.97
N LYS A 168 4.71 -14.39 -1.90
CA LYS A 168 3.93 -15.07 -2.95
C LYS A 168 2.51 -14.51 -3.05
N LEU A 169 1.84 -14.30 -1.92
CA LEU A 169 0.50 -13.72 -1.88
C LEU A 169 0.47 -12.30 -2.47
N LEU A 170 1.44 -11.45 -2.13
CA LEU A 170 1.55 -10.12 -2.72
C LEU A 170 1.77 -10.19 -4.22
N ALA A 171 2.68 -11.05 -4.68
CA ALA A 171 2.93 -11.21 -6.10
C ALA A 171 1.69 -11.67 -6.86
N GLN A 172 0.97 -12.67 -6.35
CA GLN A 172 -0.29 -13.13 -6.97
C GLN A 172 -1.32 -12.00 -7.10
N ARG A 173 -1.51 -11.20 -6.03
CA ARG A 173 -2.43 -10.07 -6.04
C ARG A 173 -2.02 -9.02 -7.07
N ILE A 174 -0.76 -8.62 -7.07
CA ILE A 174 -0.24 -7.60 -7.98
C ILE A 174 -0.34 -8.09 -9.43
N MET A 175 0.10 -9.31 -9.73
CA MET A 175 0.05 -9.85 -11.09
C MET A 175 -1.37 -9.99 -11.61
N SER A 176 -2.39 -10.13 -10.75
CA SER A 176 -3.80 -10.14 -11.17
C SER A 176 -4.37 -8.75 -11.51
N ARG A 177 -3.65 -7.68 -11.14
CA ARG A 177 -4.02 -6.28 -11.38
C ARG A 177 -3.23 -5.65 -12.55
N LEU A 178 -2.14 -6.32 -12.98
CA LEU A 178 -1.25 -5.93 -14.08
C LEU A 178 -1.67 -6.56 -15.39
#